data_AF-A0A7W1IKQ8-F1
#
_entry.id   AF-A0A7W1IKQ8-F1
#
_cell.length_a   1.000
_cell.length_b   1.000
_cell.length_c   1.000
_cell.angle_alpha   90.00
_cell.angle_beta   90.00
_cell.angle_gamma   90.00
#
_symmetry.space_group_name_H-M   'P 1'
#
loop_
_entity.id
_entity.type
_entity.pdbx_description
1 polymer ?
#
loop_
_entity_poly.entity_id
_entity_poly.type
_entity_poly.pdbx_seq_one_letter_code
_entity_poly.pdbx_strand_id
1 'polypeptide(L)'
;SYGVPGVKYNNKLLISFAAFKHHYSLFPGSVPITVLKDKLKDYETSKGTLRYTQDHLVPAELIESLIEEGKKLIDNKQKSAEQ
;
A
#
# COMPACT_ATOMS: atom_id res chain seq x y z
N SER A 1 7.36 -11.24 9.95
CA SER A 1 6.37 -10.15 9.86
C SER A 1 6.55 -9.22 11.04
N TYR A 2 6.53 -7.90 10.82
CA TYR A 2 6.67 -6.86 11.85
C TYR A 2 5.48 -6.78 12.82
N GLY A 3 4.85 -7.91 13.16
CA GLY A 3 3.68 -7.96 14.06
C GLY A 3 2.39 -7.38 13.49
N VAL A 4 2.36 -6.92 12.24
CA VAL A 4 1.18 -6.31 11.60
C VAL A 4 0.51 -7.26 10.61
N PRO A 5 -0.84 -7.28 10.54
CA PRO A 5 -1.57 -8.06 9.56
C PRO A 5 -1.27 -7.54 8.14
N GLY A 6 -1.33 -8.45 7.17
CA GLY A 6 -1.15 -8.10 5.77
C GLY A 6 -1.76 -9.12 4.83
N VAL A 7 -2.13 -8.65 3.66
CA VAL A 7 -2.72 -9.42 2.58
C VAL A 7 -1.62 -9.83 1.61
N LYS A 8 -1.65 -11.09 1.19
CA LYS A 8 -0.73 -11.63 0.20
C LYS A 8 -1.41 -11.79 -1.16
N TYR A 9 -0.63 -11.66 -2.21
CA TYR A 9 -0.99 -11.96 -3.59
C TYR A 9 0.18 -12.73 -4.24
N ASN A 10 -0.12 -13.83 -4.93
CA ASN A 10 0.88 -14.77 -5.47
C ASN A 10 1.97 -15.16 -4.45
N ASN A 11 1.55 -15.48 -3.23
CA ASN A 11 2.41 -15.82 -2.08
C ASN A 11 3.41 -14.72 -1.65
N LYS A 12 3.31 -13.50 -2.20
CA LYS A 12 4.10 -12.32 -1.81
C LYS A 12 3.24 -11.34 -1.01
N LEU A 13 3.84 -10.59 -0.09
CA LEU A 13 3.15 -9.55 0.66
C LEU A 13 2.76 -8.41 -0.30
N LEU A 14 1.47 -8.09 -0.36
CA LEU A 14 0.93 -7.03 -1.22
C LEU A 14 0.75 -5.73 -0.44
N ILE A 15 0.03 -5.80 0.67
CA ILE A 15 -0.26 -4.64 1.51
C ILE A 15 -0.39 -5.08 2.96
N SER A 16 0.16 -4.30 3.89
CA SER A 16 -0.07 -4.45 5.32
C SER A 16 -0.80 -3.24 5.88
N PHE A 17 -1.37 -3.36 7.06
CA PHE A 17 -2.04 -2.25 7.74
C PHE A 17 -1.90 -2.33 9.25
N ALA A 18 -1.98 -1.19 9.91
CA ALA A 18 -1.97 -1.10 11.37
C ALA A 18 -2.84 0.06 11.85
N ALA A 19 -3.45 -0.12 13.02
CA ALA A 19 -4.15 0.93 13.76
C ALA A 19 -3.28 1.40 14.93
N PHE A 20 -3.13 2.71 15.06
CA PHE A 20 -2.44 3.38 16.15
C PHE A 20 -3.43 4.24 16.94
N LYS A 21 -3.00 4.77 18.08
CA LYS A 21 -3.85 5.54 19.00
C LYS A 21 -4.62 6.71 18.35
N HIS A 22 -4.02 7.36 17.34
CA HIS A 22 -4.56 8.58 16.72
C HIS A 22 -4.62 8.52 15.19
N HIS A 23 -4.23 7.40 14.58
CA HIS A 23 -4.19 7.27 13.12
C HIS A 23 -4.16 5.81 12.70
N TYR A 24 -4.38 5.59 11.42
CA TYR A 24 -4.21 4.33 10.72
C TYR A 24 -3.11 4.46 9.70
N SER A 25 -2.44 3.35 9.42
CA SER A 25 -1.38 3.29 8.42
C SER A 25 -1.61 2.12 7.47
N LEU A 26 -1.55 2.40 6.17
CA LEU A 26 -1.41 1.41 5.10
C LEU A 26 0.04 1.34 4.66
N PHE A 27 0.51 0.12 4.38
CA PHE A 27 1.86 -0.18 3.92
C PHE A 27 1.80 -0.90 2.56
N PRO A 28 1.50 -0.19 1.46
CA PRO A 28 1.44 -0.76 0.11
C PRO A 28 2.82 -0.92 -0.54
N GLY A 29 3.89 -0.45 0.11
CA GLY A 29 5.25 -0.45 -0.45
C GLY A 29 5.55 0.82 -1.25
N SER A 30 6.82 1.01 -1.60
CA SER A 30 7.31 2.30 -2.13
C SER A 30 6.80 2.61 -3.54
N VAL A 31 6.62 1.60 -4.39
CA VAL A 31 6.21 1.80 -5.79
C VAL A 31 4.78 2.32 -5.87
N PRO A 32 3.76 1.71 -5.24
CA PRO A 32 2.40 2.25 -5.25
C PRO A 32 2.31 3.69 -4.74
N ILE A 33 3.01 4.03 -3.64
CA ILE A 33 3.05 5.40 -3.11
C ILE A 33 3.67 6.38 -4.13
N THR A 34 4.71 5.95 -4.84
CA THR A 34 5.40 6.81 -5.81
C THR A 34 4.53 7.06 -7.04
N VAL A 35 3.91 6.01 -7.58
CA VAL A 35 3.04 6.11 -8.76
C VAL A 35 1.78 6.93 -8.49
N LEU A 36 1.20 6.79 -7.30
CA LEU A 36 -0.04 7.48 -6.93
C LEU A 36 0.20 8.78 -6.16
N LYS A 37 1.43 9.30 -6.13
CA LYS A 37 1.81 10.48 -5.34
C LYS A 37 0.88 11.68 -5.56
N ASP A 38 0.47 11.92 -6.80
CA ASP A 38 -0.44 13.03 -7.12
C ASP A 38 -1.86 12.85 -6.56
N LYS A 39 -2.34 11.60 -6.49
CA LYS A 39 -3.65 11.26 -5.91
C LYS A 39 -3.62 11.19 -4.38
N LEU A 40 -2.43 11.10 -3.78
CA LEU A 40 -2.22 10.99 -2.34
C LEU A 40 -1.84 12.32 -1.68
N LYS A 41 -1.92 13.45 -2.40
CA LYS A 41 -1.49 14.78 -1.92
C LYS A 41 -2.19 15.24 -0.65
N ASP A 42 -3.44 14.84 -0.45
CA ASP A 42 -4.23 15.20 0.72
C ASP A 42 -3.94 14.33 1.95
N TYR A 43 -3.06 13.33 1.82
CA TYR A 43 -2.70 12.41 2.90
C TYR A 43 -1.22 12.51 3.28
N GLU A 44 -0.94 12.19 4.55
CA GLU A 44 0.44 12.07 5.02
C GLU A 44 1.05 10.78 4.45
N THR A 45 2.12 10.94 3.66
CA THR A 45 2.82 9.80 3.03
C THR A 45 4.31 9.81 3.37
N SER A 46 4.89 8.61 3.42
CA SER A 46 6.34 8.42 3.49
C SER A 46 6.75 7.28 2.55
N LYS A 47 8.01 6.84 2.58
CA LYS A 47 8.51 5.78 1.68
C LYS A 47 7.79 4.46 1.96
N GLY A 48 6.72 4.22 1.22
CA GLY A 48 5.90 3.01 1.30
C GLY A 48 4.81 3.01 2.38
N THR A 49 4.50 4.16 2.98
CA THR A 49 3.44 4.30 3.98
C THR A 49 2.46 5.39 3.59
N LEU A 50 1.18 5.14 3.82
CA LEU A 50 0.08 6.11 3.77
C LEU A 50 -0.57 6.17 5.15
N ARG A 51 -0.64 7.36 5.75
CA ARG A 51 -1.26 7.61 7.05
C ARG A 51 -2.52 8.42 6.89
N TYR A 52 -3.56 8.02 7.63
CA TYR A 52 -4.87 8.66 7.61
C TYR A 52 -5.54 8.57 9.00
N THR A 53 -6.61 9.33 9.21
CA THR A 53 -7.32 9.39 10.50
C THR A 53 -8.78 8.97 10.31
N GLN A 54 -9.51 8.81 11.41
CA GLN A 54 -10.95 8.50 11.35
C GLN A 54 -11.76 9.63 10.70
N ASP A 55 -11.33 10.89 10.87
CA ASP A 55 -12.00 12.06 10.30
C ASP A 55 -11.66 12.27 8.82
N HIS A 56 -10.53 11.71 8.37
CA HIS A 56 -10.07 11.82 6.98
C HIS A 56 -9.70 10.43 6.45
N LEU A 57 -10.74 9.65 6.12
CA LEU A 57 -10.60 8.31 5.57
C LEU A 57 -10.06 8.33 4.14
N VAL A 58 -9.45 7.21 3.74
CA VAL A 58 -9.01 6.97 2.36
C VAL A 58 -10.19 6.41 1.57
N PRO A 59 -10.61 7.04 0.46
CA PRO A 59 -11.63 6.50 -0.43
C PRO A 59 -11.26 5.10 -0.92
N ALA A 60 -12.27 4.22 -1.04
CA ALA A 60 -12.08 2.85 -1.49
C ALA A 60 -11.34 2.78 -2.84
N GLU A 61 -11.67 3.67 -3.78
CA GLU A 61 -11.02 3.75 -5.10
C GLU A 61 -9.51 4.00 -5.02
N LEU A 62 -9.05 4.76 -4.02
CA LEU A 62 -7.64 5.03 -3.81
C LEU A 62 -6.93 3.82 -3.19
N ILE A 63 -7.61 3.07 -2.32
CA ILE A 63 -7.13 1.80 -1.79
C ILE A 63 -7.01 0.76 -2.91
N GLU A 64 -8.01 0.67 -3.78
CA GLU A 64 -7.98 -0.22 -4.95
C GLU A 64 -6.83 0.11 -5.89
N SER A 65 -6.61 1.41 -6.17
CA SER A 65 -5.47 1.86 -6.97
C SER A 65 -4.13 1.43 -6.36
N LEU A 66 -3.97 1.54 -5.03
CA LEU A 66 -2.76 1.08 -4.34
C LEU A 66 -2.54 -0.44 -4.47
N ILE A 67 -3.63 -1.21 -4.37
CA ILE A 67 -3.63 -2.67 -4.53
C ILE A 67 -3.25 -3.06 -5.95
N GLU A 68 -3.80 -2.41 -6.97
CA GLU A 68 -3.49 -2.67 -8.38
C GLU A 68 -2.02 -2.42 -8.72
N GLU A 69 -1.46 -1.29 -8.28
CA GLU A 69 -0.04 -0.99 -8.50
C GLU A 69 0.87 -2.00 -7.76
N GLY A 70 0.46 -2.44 -6.57
CA GLY A 70 1.16 -3.50 -5.84
C GLY A 70 1.13 -4.85 -6.57
N LYS A 71 -0.02 -5.23 -7.15
CA LYS A 71 -0.15 -6.47 -7.96
C LYS A 71 0.72 -6.41 -9.20
N LYS A 72 0.66 -5.32 -9.97
CA LYS A 72 1.51 -5.10 -11.15
C LYS A 72 2.99 -5.27 -10.81
N LEU A 73 3.44 -4.73 -9.67
CA LEU A 73 4.82 -4.89 -9.21
C LEU A 73 5.17 -6.36 -8.93
N ILE A 74 4.30 -7.10 -8.25
CA ILE A 74 4.50 -8.52 -7.94
C ILE A 74 4.58 -9.34 -9.24
N ASP A 75 3.61 -9.15 -10.14
CA ASP A 75 3.54 -9.88 -11.40
C ASP A 75 4.77 -9.62 -12.27
N ASN A 76 5.22 -8.36 -12.36
CA ASN A 76 6.42 -8.00 -13.13
C ASN A 76 7.69 -8.63 -12.55
N LYS A 77 7.81 -8.70 -11.22
CA LYS A 77 8.97 -9.35 -10.56
C LYS A 77 8.99 -10.86 -10.75
N GLN A 78 7.83 -11.51 -10.84
CA GLN A 78 7.76 -12.95 -11.08
C GLN A 78 8.23 -13.30 -12.50
N LYS A 79 7.78 -12.54 -13.50
CA LYS A 79 8.22 -12.72 -14.90
C LYS A 79 9.73 -12.61 -15.05
N SER A 80 10.38 -11.68 -14.35
CA SER A 80 11.85 -11.53 -14.40
C SER A 80 12.62 -12.61 -13.64
N ALA A 81 11.97 -13.39 -12.77
CA ALA A 81 12.62 -14.46 -12.01
C ALA A 81 12.54 -15.84 -12.70
N GLU A 82 11.72 -15.95 -13.74
CA GLU A 82 11.52 -17.16 -14.55
C GLU A 82 12.33 -17.11 -15.87
N GLN A 83 13.13 -16.05 -16.08
CA GLN A 83 13.99 -15.84 -17.26
C GLN A 83 15.47 -16.01 -16.92
#